data_AF-A0A840IKN7-F1
#
_entry.id   AF-A0A840IKN7-F1
#
_cell.length_a   1.000
_cell.length_b   1.000
_cell.length_c   1.000
_cell.angle_alpha   90.00
_cell.angle_beta   90.00
_cell.angle_gamma   90.00
#
_symmetry.space_group_name_H-M   'P 1'
#
loop_
_entity.id
_entity.type
_entity.pdbx_description
1 polymer ?
#
loop_
_entity_poly.entity_id
_entity_poly.type
_entity_poly.pdbx_seq_one_letter_code
_entity_poly.pdbx_strand_id
1 'polypeptide(L)'
;MAVPERLVAALAHLGFEKSQDGRHWQLAGTDVFLEAPGAELDADATVVEVALPSGRTARLLSHIDALLDRLAEFQSTGHQIVAQQVLVLLGHVAEDEAIDLRARAVSRRVAHALDTMSRLAAEIANGREPPESSGLHEIARAAQRAEYTRKQR
;
A
#
# COMPACT_ATOMS: atom_id res chain seq x y z
N MET A 1 10.96 13.04 -2.21
CA MET A 1 11.20 13.71 -3.52
C MET A 1 10.18 14.81 -3.69
N ALA A 2 10.55 15.97 -4.25
CA ALA A 2 9.57 17.02 -4.56
C ALA A 2 8.65 16.54 -5.69
N VAL A 3 7.33 16.68 -5.51
CA VAL A 3 6.36 16.36 -6.54
C VAL A 3 6.44 17.44 -7.63
N PRO A 4 6.62 17.10 -8.91
CA PRO A 4 6.69 18.10 -9.98
C PRO A 4 5.44 19.00 -10.01
N GLU A 5 5.60 20.32 -10.12
CA GLU A 5 4.48 21.28 -10.16
C GLU A 5 3.46 20.97 -11.25
N ARG A 6 3.92 20.44 -12.39
CA ARG A 6 3.06 19.97 -13.49
C ARG A 6 2.10 18.86 -13.06
N LEU A 7 2.54 17.94 -12.20
CA LEU A 7 1.70 16.86 -11.70
C LEU A 7 0.63 17.42 -10.75
N VAL A 8 1.00 18.37 -9.89
CA VAL A 8 0.03 19.03 -8.98
C VAL A 8 -1.06 19.75 -9.77
N ALA A 9 -0.69 20.53 -10.79
CA ALA A 9 -1.66 21.24 -11.63
C ALA A 9 -2.58 20.28 -12.41
N ALA A 10 -2.03 19.18 -12.92
CA ALA A 10 -2.83 18.16 -13.61
C ALA A 10 -3.84 17.48 -12.69
N LEU A 11 -3.44 17.13 -11.46
CA LEU A 11 -4.31 16.49 -10.47
C LEU A 11 -5.41 17.44 -9.97
N ALA A 12 -5.09 18.72 -9.74
CA ALA A 12 -6.09 19.73 -9.39
C ALA A 12 -7.15 19.89 -10.50
N HIS A 13 -6.75 19.90 -11.77
CA HIS A 13 -7.68 19.96 -12.91
C HIS A 13 -8.60 18.73 -12.99
N LEU A 14 -8.17 17.60 -12.44
CA LEU A 14 -8.96 16.36 -12.36
C LEU A 14 -9.92 16.33 -11.15
N GLY A 15 -9.90 17.36 -10.29
CA GLY A 15 -10.75 17.48 -9.10
C GLY A 15 -10.10 16.91 -7.82
N PHE A 16 -8.81 16.60 -7.85
CA PHE A 16 -8.11 16.11 -6.68
C PHE A 16 -7.53 17.25 -5.85
N GLU A 17 -7.66 17.13 -4.53
CA GLU A 17 -7.11 18.02 -3.52
C GLU A 17 -5.91 17.37 -2.85
N LYS A 18 -4.84 18.14 -2.65
CA LYS A 18 -3.69 17.63 -1.91
C LYS A 18 -4.04 17.58 -0.43
N SER A 19 -3.93 16.41 0.17
CA SER A 19 -4.13 16.21 1.62
C SER A 19 -3.16 17.06 2.44
N GLN A 20 -3.53 17.38 3.68
CA GLN A 20 -2.74 18.24 4.58
C GLN A 20 -1.35 17.68 4.89
N ASP A 21 -1.18 16.35 4.83
CA ASP A 21 0.12 15.69 5.01
C ASP A 21 1.07 15.86 3.81
N GLY A 22 0.55 16.35 2.69
CA GLY A 22 1.28 16.63 1.46
C GLY A 22 1.68 15.40 0.62
N ARG A 23 1.20 14.21 0.97
CA ARG A 23 1.62 12.93 0.37
C ARG A 23 0.54 12.31 -0.50
N HIS A 24 -0.72 12.56 -0.18
CA HIS A 24 -1.85 11.96 -0.87
C HIS A 24 -2.66 13.03 -1.61
N TRP A 25 -3.32 12.62 -2.69
CA TRP A 25 -4.34 13.40 -3.37
C TRP A 25 -5.69 12.72 -3.18
N GLN A 26 -6.68 13.47 -2.73
CA GLN A 26 -8.03 12.98 -2.48
C GLN A 26 -8.98 13.58 -3.50
N LEU A 27 -9.85 12.77 -4.10
CA LEU A 27 -10.92 13.31 -4.93
C LEU A 27 -11.98 13.95 -4.02
N ALA A 28 -12.24 15.24 -4.20
CA ALA A 28 -13.11 16.00 -3.30
C ALA A 28 -14.48 15.34 -3.12
N GLY A 29 -14.89 15.16 -1.86
CA GLY A 29 -16.17 14.54 -1.50
C GLY A 29 -16.22 13.02 -1.64
N THR A 30 -15.07 12.34 -1.77
CA THR A 30 -14.98 10.87 -1.83
C THR A 30 -13.84 10.35 -0.95
N ASP A 31 -13.85 9.06 -0.66
CA ASP A 31 -12.75 8.36 0.02
C ASP A 31 -11.69 7.83 -0.95
N VAL A 32 -11.68 8.34 -2.19
CA VAL A 32 -10.71 7.95 -3.22
C VAL A 32 -9.41 8.73 -3.04
N PHE A 33 -8.35 7.99 -2.77
CA PHE A 33 -6.98 8.50 -2.71
C PHE A 33 -6.18 8.06 -3.94
N LEU A 34 -5.29 8.93 -4.40
CA LEU A 34 -4.37 8.67 -5.49
C LEU A 34 -2.94 8.75 -4.94
N GLU A 35 -2.20 7.65 -5.04
CA GLU A 35 -0.77 7.58 -4.79
C GLU A 35 -0.02 7.73 -6.12
N ALA A 36 1.18 8.30 -6.10
CA ALA A 36 1.98 8.43 -7.31
C ALA A 36 2.22 7.04 -7.94
N PRO A 37 2.16 6.91 -9.27
CA PRO A 37 2.38 5.62 -9.93
C PRO A 37 3.76 5.07 -9.56
N GLY A 38 3.81 3.76 -9.28
CA GLY A 38 5.06 3.03 -9.12
C GLY A 38 5.94 3.08 -10.37
N ALA A 39 7.20 2.71 -10.23
CA ALA A 39 8.16 2.70 -11.35
C ALA A 39 7.85 1.62 -12.40
N GLU A 40 7.02 0.63 -12.05
CA GLU A 40 6.69 -0.52 -12.90
C GLU A 40 5.18 -0.55 -13.18
N LEU A 41 4.82 -0.96 -14.40
CA LEU A 41 3.43 -1.20 -14.79
C LEU A 41 3.08 -2.65 -14.44
N ASP A 42 2.17 -2.79 -13.50
CA ASP A 42 1.73 -4.08 -13.00
C ASP A 42 0.67 -4.68 -13.91
N ALA A 43 1.03 -5.75 -14.64
CA ALA A 43 0.21 -6.27 -15.74
C ALA A 43 -1.06 -7.00 -15.27
N ASP A 44 -1.10 -7.43 -14.01
CA ASP A 44 -2.23 -8.10 -13.36
C ASP A 44 -2.97 -7.18 -12.35
N ALA A 45 -2.66 -5.89 -12.34
CA ALA A 45 -3.35 -4.93 -11.48
C ALA A 45 -4.86 -4.86 -11.79
N THR A 46 -5.68 -5.03 -10.76
CA THR A 46 -7.11 -4.77 -10.86
C THR A 46 -7.31 -3.27 -10.84
N VAL A 47 -7.86 -2.72 -11.92
CA VAL A 47 -8.17 -1.29 -12.03
C VAL A 47 -9.65 -1.05 -12.17
N VAL A 48 -10.18 -0.12 -11.37
CA VAL A 48 -11.56 0.35 -11.47
C VAL A 48 -11.56 1.70 -12.17
N GLU A 49 -12.47 1.88 -13.13
CA GLU A 49 -12.69 3.18 -13.73
C GLU A 49 -13.68 4.00 -12.89
N VAL A 50 -13.27 5.22 -12.53
CA VAL A 50 -14.14 6.18 -11.86
C VAL A 50 -14.36 7.40 -12.74
N ALA A 51 -15.60 7.85 -12.82
CA ALA A 51 -15.93 9.13 -13.44
C ALA A 51 -15.54 10.26 -12.49
N LEU A 52 -14.74 11.20 -12.98
CA LEU A 52 -14.34 12.39 -12.26
C LEU A 52 -15.34 13.53 -12.50
N PRO A 53 -15.45 14.51 -11.58
CA PRO A 53 -16.28 15.70 -11.76
C PRO A 53 -15.97 16.49 -13.04
N SER A 54 -14.74 16.36 -13.57
CA SER A 54 -14.33 16.95 -14.84
C SER A 54 -14.95 16.29 -16.09
N GLY A 55 -15.71 15.20 -15.92
CA GLY A 55 -16.25 14.39 -17.03
C GLY A 55 -15.23 13.41 -17.64
N ARG A 56 -14.01 13.34 -17.08
CA ARG A 56 -12.96 12.37 -17.48
C ARG A 56 -13.09 11.09 -16.65
N THR A 57 -12.52 10.00 -17.16
CA THR A 57 -12.36 8.76 -16.40
C THR A 57 -10.94 8.64 -15.85
N ALA A 58 -10.81 8.16 -14.61
CA ALA A 58 -9.54 7.76 -14.02
C ALA A 58 -9.55 6.26 -13.74
N ARG A 59 -8.40 5.62 -13.91
CA ARG A 59 -8.18 4.22 -13.53
C ARG A 59 -7.54 4.21 -12.15
N LEU A 60 -8.22 3.63 -11.18
CA LEU A 60 -7.74 3.49 -9.81
C LEU A 60 -7.26 2.07 -9.58
N LEU A 61 -6.11 1.94 -8.93
CA LEU A 61 -5.59 0.66 -8.46
C LEU A 61 -6.47 0.12 -7.34
N SER A 62 -6.74 -1.19 -7.34
CA SER A 62 -7.48 -1.81 -6.25
C SER A 62 -6.75 -1.66 -4.92
N HIS A 63 -7.52 -1.67 -3.83
CA HIS A 63 -6.97 -1.66 -2.48
C HIS A 63 -5.97 -2.82 -2.26
N ILE A 64 -6.31 -4.03 -2.72
CA ILE A 64 -5.46 -5.22 -2.59
C ILE A 64 -4.13 -5.04 -3.31
N ASP A 65 -4.16 -4.49 -4.52
CA ASP A 65 -2.95 -4.20 -5.31
C ASP A 65 -2.04 -3.19 -4.59
N ALA A 66 -2.62 -2.09 -4.10
CA ALA A 66 -1.87 -1.09 -3.34
C ALA A 66 -1.23 -1.70 -2.09
N LEU A 67 -1.96 -2.54 -1.34
CA LEU A 67 -1.43 -3.24 -0.17
C LEU A 67 -0.27 -4.16 -0.54
N LEU A 68 -0.36 -4.93 -1.63
CA LEU A 68 0.71 -5.81 -2.09
C LEU A 68 1.99 -5.03 -2.43
N ASP A 69 1.84 -3.87 -3.08
CA ASP A 69 2.98 -3.01 -3.42
C ASP A 69 3.64 -2.40 -2.17
N ARG A 70 2.83 -1.93 -1.21
CA ARG A 70 3.38 -1.42 0.07
C ARG A 70 4.05 -2.54 0.86
N LEU A 71 3.54 -3.77 0.83
CA LEU A 71 4.19 -4.93 1.45
C LEU A 71 5.54 -5.25 0.80
N ALA A 72 5.64 -5.16 -0.54
CA ALA A 72 6.90 -5.36 -1.25
C ALA A 72 7.94 -4.29 -0.91
N GLU A 73 7.52 -3.02 -0.87
CA GLU A 73 8.40 -1.92 -0.48
C GLU A 73 8.82 -2.03 0.99
N PHE A 74 7.89 -2.37 1.89
CA PHE A 74 8.21 -2.60 3.30
C PHE A 74 9.20 -3.74 3.46
N GLN A 75 8.99 -4.88 2.81
CA GLN A 75 9.90 -6.02 2.85
C GLN A 75 11.32 -5.64 2.40
N SER A 76 11.43 -4.70 1.47
CA SER A 76 12.71 -4.27 0.91
C SER A 76 13.41 -3.18 1.74
N THR A 77 12.65 -2.32 2.43
CA THR A 77 13.19 -1.11 3.06
C THR A 77 13.06 -1.10 4.58
N GLY A 78 12.02 -1.72 5.14
CA GLY A 78 11.59 -1.57 6.52
C GLY A 78 11.18 -0.14 6.90
N HIS A 79 10.86 0.71 5.92
CA HIS A 79 10.62 2.12 6.15
C HIS A 79 9.33 2.36 6.94
N GLN A 80 9.40 3.21 7.98
CA GLN A 80 8.30 3.45 8.91
C GLN A 80 7.01 3.95 8.23
N ILE A 81 7.12 4.91 7.31
CA ILE A 81 5.96 5.43 6.56
C ILE A 81 5.23 4.31 5.82
N VAL A 82 5.98 3.42 5.14
CA VAL A 82 5.42 2.31 4.37
C VAL A 82 4.76 1.31 5.30
N ALA A 83 5.38 1.01 6.45
CA ALA A 83 4.78 0.15 7.47
C ALA A 83 3.43 0.71 7.97
N GLN A 84 3.35 2.02 8.22
CA GLN A 84 2.11 2.67 8.64
C GLN A 84 1.02 2.56 7.57
N GLN A 85 1.38 2.77 6.30
CA GLN A 85 0.44 2.59 5.18
C GLN A 85 -0.07 1.15 5.09
N VAL A 86 0.82 0.15 5.22
CA VAL A 86 0.42 -1.27 5.26
C VAL A 86 -0.58 -1.53 6.39
N LEU A 87 -0.33 -1.02 7.60
CA LEU A 87 -1.24 -1.21 8.74
C LEU A 87 -2.63 -0.59 8.49
N VAL A 88 -2.68 0.61 7.88
CA VAL A 88 -3.94 1.28 7.54
C VAL A 88 -4.70 0.46 6.49
N LEU A 89 -4.03 0.02 5.42
CA LEU A 89 -4.63 -0.74 4.34
C LEU A 89 -5.16 -2.10 4.86
N LEU A 90 -4.38 -2.81 5.68
CA LEU A 90 -4.82 -4.07 6.31
C LEU A 90 -6.15 -3.92 7.09
N GLY A 91 -6.37 -2.77 7.74
CA GLY A 91 -7.60 -2.49 8.48
C GLY A 91 -8.86 -2.38 7.61
N HIS A 92 -8.70 -2.27 6.28
CA HIS A 92 -9.80 -2.13 5.32
C HIS A 92 -9.97 -3.34 4.41
N VAL A 93 -9.25 -4.44 4.68
CA VAL A 93 -9.40 -5.70 3.91
C VAL A 93 -10.66 -6.40 4.39
N ALA A 94 -11.61 -6.64 3.49
CA ALA A 94 -12.80 -7.41 3.81
C ALA A 94 -12.48 -8.91 3.97
N GLU A 95 -13.34 -9.65 4.69
CA GLU A 95 -13.11 -11.06 4.99
C GLU A 95 -13.06 -11.94 3.73
N ASP A 96 -13.89 -11.62 2.73
CA ASP A 96 -13.93 -12.29 1.43
C ASP A 96 -12.72 -11.95 0.55
N GLU A 97 -12.13 -10.76 0.72
CA GLU A 97 -10.90 -10.35 0.03
C GLU A 97 -9.64 -11.00 0.63
N ALA A 98 -9.67 -11.44 1.89
CA ALA A 98 -8.50 -11.96 2.59
C ALA A 98 -7.91 -13.23 1.92
N ILE A 99 -8.77 -14.06 1.33
CA ILE A 99 -8.35 -15.27 0.60
C ILE A 99 -7.58 -14.90 -0.67
N ASP A 100 -8.11 -13.96 -1.46
CA ASP A 100 -7.46 -13.49 -2.68
C ASP A 100 -6.14 -12.77 -2.36
N LEU A 101 -6.15 -11.86 -1.39
CA LEU A 101 -4.95 -11.17 -0.91
C LEU A 101 -3.84 -12.18 -0.56
N ARG A 102 -4.18 -13.27 0.14
CA ARG A 102 -3.20 -14.28 0.52
C ARG A 102 -2.62 -15.00 -0.70
N ALA A 103 -3.46 -15.41 -1.64
CA ALA A 103 -3.02 -16.07 -2.86
C ALA A 103 -2.07 -15.17 -3.69
N ARG A 104 -2.44 -13.90 -3.84
CA ARG A 104 -1.65 -12.90 -4.57
C ARG A 104 -0.35 -12.54 -3.85
N ALA A 105 -0.36 -12.45 -2.53
CA ALA A 105 0.84 -12.23 -1.72
C ALA A 105 1.87 -13.37 -1.88
N VAL A 106 1.42 -14.61 -2.04
CA VAL A 106 2.31 -15.74 -2.36
C VAL A 106 2.92 -15.57 -3.75
N SER A 107 2.10 -15.24 -4.76
CA SER A 107 2.58 -15.00 -6.12
C SER A 107 3.64 -13.89 -6.19
N ARG A 108 3.40 -12.79 -5.46
CA ARG A 108 4.30 -11.63 -5.38
C ARG A 108 5.44 -11.76 -4.37
N ARG A 109 5.55 -12.91 -3.68
CA ARG A 109 6.62 -13.18 -2.69
C ARG A 109 6.68 -12.17 -1.55
N VAL A 110 5.50 -11.79 -1.07
CA VAL A 110 5.30 -10.90 0.08
C VAL A 110 4.43 -11.54 1.15
N ALA A 111 4.20 -12.86 1.07
CA ALA A 111 3.36 -13.60 2.02
C ALA A 111 3.88 -13.49 3.47
N HIS A 112 5.19 -13.54 3.68
CA HIS A 112 5.77 -13.37 5.01
C HIS A 112 5.69 -11.94 5.55
N ALA A 113 5.83 -10.93 4.67
CA ALA A 113 5.57 -9.54 5.04
C ALA A 113 4.10 -9.36 5.45
N LEU A 114 3.16 -9.93 4.68
CA LEU A 114 1.73 -9.93 5.00
C LEU A 114 1.48 -10.55 6.37
N ASP A 115 1.95 -11.79 6.62
CA ASP A 115 1.74 -12.48 7.91
C ASP A 115 2.26 -11.66 9.10
N THR A 116 3.45 -11.07 8.91
CA THR A 116 4.11 -10.35 9.98
C THR A 116 3.40 -9.03 10.29
N MET A 117 2.97 -8.30 9.26
CA MET A 117 2.26 -7.04 9.42
C MET A 117 0.83 -7.26 9.92
N SER A 118 0.15 -8.33 9.51
CA SER A 118 -1.16 -8.72 10.05
C SER A 118 -1.08 -9.06 11.54
N ARG A 119 -0.04 -9.81 11.96
CA ARG A 119 0.20 -10.07 13.38
C ARG A 119 0.48 -8.79 14.15
N LEU A 120 1.32 -7.91 13.61
CA LEU A 120 1.62 -6.62 14.24
C LEU A 120 0.37 -5.75 14.38
N ALA A 121 -0.49 -5.70 13.36
CA ALA A 121 -1.76 -4.99 13.41
C ALA A 121 -2.66 -5.53 14.55
N ALA A 122 -2.76 -6.86 14.68
CA ALA A 122 -3.51 -7.48 15.75
C ALA A 122 -2.93 -7.18 17.15
N GLU A 123 -1.61 -7.19 17.29
CA GLU A 123 -0.96 -6.86 18.57
C GLU A 123 -1.18 -5.39 18.95
N ILE A 124 -1.10 -4.46 17.99
CA ILE A 124 -1.38 -3.04 18.22
C ILE A 124 -2.85 -2.83 18.60
N ALA A 125 -3.78 -3.51 17.92
CA ALA A 125 -5.20 -3.49 18.29
C ALA A 125 -5.45 -4.02 19.72
N ASN A 126 -4.59 -4.91 20.21
CA ASN A 126 -4.60 -5.43 21.58
C ASN A 126 -3.79 -4.58 22.57
N GLY A 127 -3.38 -3.36 22.19
CA GLY A 127 -2.72 -2.40 23.09
C GLY A 127 -1.20 -2.46 23.11
N ARG A 128 -0.57 -3.22 22.21
CA ARG A 128 0.89 -3.13 22.01
C ARG A 128 1.24 -1.76 21.43
N GLU A 129 2.29 -1.13 21.97
CA GLU A 129 2.83 0.08 21.36
C GLU A 129 3.42 -0.20 19.95
N PRO A 130 3.17 0.67 18.96
CA PRO A 130 3.76 0.55 17.63
C PRO A 130 5.30 0.53 17.70
N PRO A 131 5.98 -0.32 16.91
CA PRO A 131 7.43 -0.38 16.92
C PRO A 131 8.05 0.91 16.37
N GLU A 132 9.21 1.28 16.92
CA GLU A 132 10.06 2.32 16.34
C GLU A 132 10.70 1.87 15.02
N SER A 133 11.25 2.81 14.25
CA SER A 133 11.87 2.55 12.94
C SER A 133 12.89 1.42 12.93
N SER A 134 13.71 1.30 13.99
CA SER A 134 14.72 0.22 14.13
C SER A 134 14.06 -1.16 14.20
N GLY A 135 13.00 -1.30 14.99
CA GLY A 135 12.21 -2.53 15.09
C GLY A 135 11.52 -2.88 13.77
N LEU A 136 11.05 -1.88 13.02
CA LEU A 136 10.47 -2.09 11.69
C LEU A 136 11.49 -2.61 10.67
N HIS A 137 12.73 -2.13 10.71
CA HIS A 137 13.82 -2.67 9.88
C HIS A 137 14.18 -4.12 10.25
N GLU A 138 14.11 -4.49 11.53
CA GLU A 138 14.32 -5.88 11.95
C GLU A 138 13.20 -6.80 11.46
N ILE A 139 11.96 -6.35 11.57
CA ILE A 139 10.77 -7.04 11.06
C ILE A 139 10.91 -7.28 9.55
N ALA A 140 11.22 -6.24 8.77
CA ALA A 140 11.39 -6.37 7.32
C ALA A 140 12.53 -7.33 6.94
N ARG A 141 13.68 -7.25 7.62
CA ARG A 141 14.80 -8.18 7.40
C ARG A 141 14.44 -9.62 7.74
N ALA A 142 13.63 -9.85 8.77
CA ALA A 142 13.14 -11.18 9.11
C ALA A 142 12.21 -11.74 8.02
N ALA A 143 11.25 -10.93 7.54
CA ALA A 143 10.35 -11.31 6.46
C ALA A 143 11.12 -11.65 5.17
N GLN A 144 12.07 -10.80 4.79
CA GLN A 144 12.90 -11.01 3.61
C GLN A 144 13.71 -12.32 3.68
N ARG A 145 14.33 -12.63 4.83
CA ARG A 145 15.08 -13.89 5.03
C ARG A 145 14.19 -15.13 4.96
N ALA A 146 12.99 -15.07 5.53
CA ALA A 146 12.05 -16.18 5.47
C ALA A 146 11.67 -16.51 4.01
N GLU A 147 11.42 -15.48 3.20
CA GLU A 147 11.10 -15.65 1.78
C GLU A 147 12.27 -16.26 0.98
N TYR A 148 13.51 -15.80 1.23
CA TYR A 148 14.70 -16.38 0.60
C TYR A 148 14.93 -17.85 0.96
N THR A 149 14.64 -18.26 2.19
CA THR A 149 14.86 -19.64 2.66
C THR A 149 13.90 -20.62 1.97
N ARG A 150 12.69 -20.17 1.63
CA ARG A 150 11.71 -20.96 0.87
C ARG A 150 12.16 -21.22 -0.57
N LYS A 151 12.92 -20.30 -1.18
CA LYS A 151 13.46 -20.45 -2.55
C LYS A 151 14.41 -21.65 -2.70
N GLN A 152 15.05 -22.10 -1.62
CA GLN A 152 16.07 -23.16 -1.65
C GLN A 152 15.53 -24.57 -1.37
N ARG A 153 14.21 -24.71 -1.11
CA ARG A 153 13.53 -25.99 -0.88
C ARG A 153 12.61 -26.31 -2.05
#